data_AF-A0A382YM13-F1
#
_entry.id   AF-A0A382YM13-F1
#
_cell.length_a   1.000
_cell.length_b   1.000
_cell.length_c   1.000
_cell.angle_alpha   90.00
_cell.angle_beta   90.00
_cell.angle_gamma   90.00
#
_symmetry.space_group_name_H-M   'P 1'
#
loop_
_entity.id
_entity.type
_entity.pdbx_description
1 polymer ?
#
loop_
_entity_poly.entity_id
_entity_poly.type
_entity_poly.pdbx_seq_one_letter_code
_entity_poly.pdbx_strand_id
1 'polypeptide(L)'
;MVVVLVALVLPCLAQEEHEGYMVWRGQVIVEGKTHWLAWDGVAVGREVDADGTLRPRFLRRRINAALDAPEFEVKVGRSDTTQPAGIWRLGAGRRDDAAVIIDGDDATAWEPDVRSIDAELHWVEINLGRGVIAERISVRFAQDGDPFLMFRVLASNGEESFGSLRERRFFRVGQVAVRNKTR
;
A
#
# COMPACT_ATOMS: atom_id res chain seq x y z
N MET A 1 -73.32 -15.39 -9.32
CA MET A 1 -72.17 -16.28 -9.63
C MET A 1 -70.91 -15.53 -9.23
N VAL A 2 -70.28 -15.90 -8.11
CA VAL A 2 -69.08 -15.25 -7.60
C VAL A 2 -67.88 -16.01 -8.16
N VAL A 3 -67.04 -15.32 -8.94
CA VAL A 3 -65.75 -15.85 -9.41
C VAL A 3 -64.71 -15.43 -8.38
N VAL A 4 -64.20 -16.39 -7.61
CA VAL A 4 -63.05 -16.19 -6.71
C VAL A 4 -61.79 -16.46 -7.54
N LEU A 5 -61.01 -15.40 -7.80
CA LEU A 5 -59.70 -15.51 -8.43
C LEU A 5 -58.69 -15.87 -7.33
N VAL A 6 -58.24 -17.12 -7.28
CA VAL A 6 -57.12 -17.53 -6.42
C VAL A 6 -55.83 -17.23 -7.16
N ALA A 7 -55.20 -16.10 -6.83
CA ALA A 7 -53.83 -15.83 -7.25
C ALA A 7 -52.89 -16.70 -6.39
N LEU A 8 -52.38 -17.77 -6.98
CA LEU A 8 -51.24 -18.53 -6.43
C LEU A 8 -50.00 -17.63 -6.54
N VAL A 9 -49.71 -16.89 -5.48
CA VAL A 9 -48.39 -16.27 -5.29
C VAL A 9 -47.43 -17.41 -5.00
N LEU A 10 -46.76 -17.91 -6.04
CA LEU A 10 -45.53 -18.68 -5.86
C LEU A 10 -44.59 -17.82 -5.02
N PRO A 11 -44.03 -18.32 -3.90
CA PRO A 11 -43.01 -17.58 -3.18
C PRO A 11 -41.85 -17.39 -4.14
N CYS A 12 -41.74 -16.17 -4.68
CA CYS A 12 -40.52 -15.71 -5.30
C CYS A 12 -39.46 -15.85 -4.21
N LEU A 13 -38.56 -16.83 -4.35
CA LEU A 13 -37.41 -16.94 -3.46
C LEU A 13 -36.67 -15.61 -3.62
N ALA A 14 -36.77 -14.76 -2.60
CA ALA A 14 -36.25 -13.41 -2.65
C ALA A 14 -34.78 -13.48 -3.01
N GLN A 15 -34.44 -12.91 -4.15
CA GLN A 15 -33.07 -12.59 -4.50
C GLN A 15 -32.65 -11.46 -3.56
N GLU A 16 -31.95 -11.81 -2.49
CA GLU A 16 -31.28 -10.81 -1.68
C GLU A 16 -29.96 -10.46 -2.38
N GLU A 17 -29.99 -9.34 -3.08
CA GLU A 17 -28.82 -8.70 -3.68
C GLU A 17 -28.15 -7.86 -2.60
N HIS A 18 -26.97 -8.29 -2.18
CA HIS A 18 -26.14 -7.58 -1.22
C HIS A 18 -25.04 -6.86 -1.97
N GLU A 19 -24.51 -5.79 -1.37
CA GLU A 19 -23.35 -5.10 -1.94
C GLU A 19 -22.17 -6.09 -1.98
N GLY A 20 -21.91 -6.62 -3.18
CA GLY A 20 -20.80 -7.52 -3.43
C GLY A 20 -21.12 -9.00 -3.61
N TYR A 21 -22.36 -9.44 -3.44
CA TYR A 21 -22.77 -10.82 -3.70
C TYR A 21 -24.29 -10.97 -3.72
N MET A 22 -24.78 -12.09 -4.24
CA MET A 22 -26.18 -12.48 -4.17
C MET A 22 -26.32 -13.81 -3.44
N VAL A 23 -27.38 -13.98 -2.65
CA VAL A 23 -27.73 -15.29 -2.08
C VAL A 23 -28.81 -15.94 -2.93
N TRP A 24 -28.52 -17.12 -3.47
CA TRP A 24 -29.50 -17.89 -4.24
C TRP A 24 -29.43 -19.37 -3.89
N ARG A 25 -30.57 -19.94 -3.47
CA ARG A 25 -30.70 -21.37 -3.09
C ARG A 25 -29.65 -21.83 -2.07
N GLY A 26 -29.34 -20.99 -1.08
CA GLY A 26 -28.34 -21.28 -0.06
C GLY A 26 -26.88 -21.19 -0.54
N GLN A 27 -26.64 -20.65 -1.73
CA GLN A 27 -25.32 -20.39 -2.27
C GLN A 27 -25.05 -18.88 -2.26
N VAL A 28 -23.80 -18.51 -1.99
CA VAL A 28 -23.29 -17.16 -2.22
C VAL A 28 -22.73 -17.11 -3.63
N ILE A 29 -23.30 -16.23 -4.45
CA ILE A 29 -22.93 -16.01 -5.84
C ILE A 29 -22.22 -14.67 -5.95
N VAL A 30 -20.97 -14.72 -6.41
CA VAL A 30 -20.16 -13.54 -6.76
C VAL A 30 -19.98 -13.57 -8.27
N GLU A 31 -20.67 -12.68 -8.97
CA GLU A 31 -20.75 -12.70 -10.43
C GLU A 31 -20.52 -11.29 -10.97
N GLY A 32 -19.58 -11.17 -11.90
CA GLY A 32 -19.28 -9.91 -12.55
C GLY A 32 -18.44 -8.96 -11.71
N LYS A 33 -18.02 -7.88 -12.38
CA LYS A 33 -17.10 -6.89 -11.83
C LYS A 33 -17.67 -6.11 -10.64
N THR A 34 -18.97 -5.80 -10.67
CA THR A 34 -19.63 -4.98 -9.64
C THR A 34 -19.64 -5.68 -8.29
N HIS A 35 -19.85 -7.00 -8.25
CA HIS A 35 -19.79 -7.77 -7.00
C HIS A 35 -18.38 -7.73 -6.39
N TRP A 36 -17.34 -7.91 -7.21
CA TRP A 36 -15.97 -7.84 -6.73
C TRP A 36 -15.57 -6.45 -6.25
N LEU A 37 -15.98 -5.38 -6.94
CA LEU A 37 -15.58 -4.02 -6.59
C LEU A 37 -16.23 -3.49 -5.32
N ALA A 38 -17.32 -4.10 -4.86
CA ALA A 38 -17.92 -3.80 -3.57
C ALA A 38 -17.07 -4.26 -2.37
N TRP A 39 -16.13 -5.18 -2.58
CA TRP A 39 -15.31 -5.72 -1.50
C TRP A 39 -14.04 -4.87 -1.31
N ASP A 40 -13.75 -4.54 -0.06
CA ASP A 40 -12.51 -3.85 0.29
C ASP A 40 -11.27 -4.66 -0.10
N GLY A 41 -10.33 -3.99 -0.77
CA GLY A 41 -9.02 -4.57 -1.09
C GLY A 41 -8.98 -5.48 -2.32
N VAL A 42 -10.06 -5.63 -3.09
CA VAL A 42 -10.03 -6.41 -4.34
C VAL A 42 -9.04 -5.86 -5.37
N ALA A 43 -8.82 -4.54 -5.40
CA ALA A 43 -7.80 -3.93 -6.26
C ALA A 43 -6.36 -4.18 -5.77
N VAL A 44 -6.16 -4.77 -4.60
CA VAL A 44 -4.85 -5.05 -4.02
C VAL A 44 -4.38 -6.42 -4.48
N GLY A 45 -3.45 -6.43 -5.43
CA GLY A 45 -2.83 -7.66 -5.95
C GLY A 45 -3.72 -8.47 -6.90
N ARG A 46 -4.91 -7.97 -7.27
CA ARG A 46 -5.80 -8.59 -8.24
C ARG A 46 -6.36 -7.54 -9.21
N GLU A 47 -6.70 -8.01 -10.40
CA GLU A 47 -7.37 -7.26 -11.45
C GLU A 47 -8.72 -7.93 -11.72
N VAL A 48 -9.77 -7.12 -11.83
CA VAL A 48 -11.13 -7.59 -12.15
C VAL A 48 -11.42 -7.23 -13.59
N ASP A 49 -11.46 -8.24 -14.45
CA ASP A 49 -11.81 -8.07 -15.85
C ASP A 49 -13.29 -7.69 -16.03
N ALA A 50 -13.64 -7.21 -17.23
CA ALA A 50 -15.01 -6.79 -17.54
C ALA A 50 -16.03 -7.93 -17.43
N ASP A 51 -15.60 -9.17 -17.63
CA ASP A 51 -16.41 -10.38 -17.49
C ASP A 51 -16.51 -10.89 -16.04
N GLY A 52 -15.89 -10.19 -15.09
CA GLY A 52 -15.86 -10.61 -13.68
C GLY A 52 -14.77 -11.64 -13.36
N THR A 53 -13.89 -11.98 -14.31
CA THR A 53 -12.72 -12.81 -14.03
C THR A 53 -11.77 -12.07 -13.09
N LEU A 54 -11.35 -12.73 -12.00
CA LEU A 54 -10.27 -12.26 -11.15
C LEU A 54 -8.93 -12.80 -11.65
N ARG A 55 -8.02 -11.89 -12.00
CA ARG A 55 -6.63 -12.22 -12.32
C ARG A 55 -5.69 -11.74 -11.22
N PRO A 56 -4.67 -12.53 -10.84
CA PRO A 56 -3.58 -12.00 -10.04
C PRO A 56 -2.92 -10.83 -10.78
N ARG A 57 -2.68 -9.72 -10.09
CA ARG A 57 -1.86 -8.64 -10.66
C ARG A 57 -0.43 -9.16 -10.76
N PHE A 58 0.15 -9.06 -11.95
CA PHE A 58 1.53 -9.50 -12.15
C PHE A 58 2.49 -8.59 -11.36
N LEU A 59 3.23 -9.19 -10.42
CA LEU A 59 4.29 -8.50 -9.69
C LEU A 59 5.59 -8.62 -10.49
N ARG A 60 6.07 -7.48 -11.00
CA ARG A 60 7.38 -7.41 -11.64
C ARG A 60 8.48 -7.59 -10.58
N ARG A 61 9.53 -8.32 -10.96
CA ARG A 61 10.76 -8.51 -10.17
C ARG A 61 11.93 -7.85 -10.89
N ARG A 62 13.01 -7.58 -10.15
CA ARG A 62 14.24 -6.94 -10.66
C ARG A 62 13.97 -5.56 -11.27
N ILE A 63 13.17 -4.75 -10.57
CA ILE A 63 12.93 -3.33 -10.85
C ILE A 63 13.34 -2.50 -9.64
N ASN A 64 13.69 -1.23 -9.85
CA ASN A 64 13.71 -0.28 -8.75
C ASN A 64 12.28 0.21 -8.50
N ALA A 65 11.59 -0.42 -7.55
CA ALA A 65 10.18 -0.14 -7.27
C ALA A 65 9.92 1.22 -6.61
N ALA A 66 10.97 1.97 -6.24
CA ALA A 66 10.85 3.29 -5.67
C ALA A 66 10.60 4.37 -6.75
N LEU A 67 11.10 4.17 -7.98
CA LEU A 67 11.04 5.15 -9.06
C LEU A 67 9.61 5.50 -9.49
N ASP A 68 8.76 4.47 -9.58
CA ASP A 68 7.36 4.60 -9.98
C ASP A 68 6.43 4.67 -8.77
N ALA A 69 6.94 4.72 -7.53
CA ALA A 69 6.10 4.75 -6.33
C ALA A 69 5.11 5.93 -6.34
N PRO A 70 5.47 7.16 -6.76
CA PRO A 70 4.53 8.27 -6.84
C PRO A 70 3.38 8.08 -7.85
N GLU A 71 3.46 7.10 -8.76
CA GLU A 71 2.37 6.81 -9.71
C GLU A 71 1.20 6.04 -9.08
N PHE A 72 1.36 5.56 -7.84
CA PHE A 72 0.35 4.77 -7.15
C PHE A 72 -0.39 5.61 -6.09
N GLU A 73 -1.71 5.67 -6.20
CA GLU A 73 -2.59 6.30 -5.21
C GLU A 73 -2.85 5.38 -4.02
N VAL A 74 -2.74 5.94 -2.81
CA VAL A 74 -2.97 5.21 -1.56
C VAL A 74 -3.96 5.98 -0.68
N LYS A 75 -4.90 5.25 -0.05
CA LYS A 75 -5.86 5.83 0.89
C LYS A 75 -5.14 6.40 2.12
N VAL A 76 -5.56 7.57 2.57
CA VAL A 76 -5.01 8.24 3.74
C VAL A 76 -5.99 8.13 4.91
N GLY A 77 -5.60 7.42 5.96
CA GLY A 77 -6.43 7.26 7.15
C GLY A 77 -7.74 6.54 6.84
N ARG A 78 -8.86 7.09 7.34
CA ARG A 78 -10.21 6.51 7.17
C ARG A 78 -11.08 7.23 6.14
N SER A 79 -10.58 8.26 5.47
CA SER A 79 -11.35 8.96 4.44
C SER A 79 -11.16 8.29 3.08
N ASP A 80 -12.04 8.61 2.13
CA ASP A 80 -11.86 8.28 0.71
C ASP A 80 -10.83 9.19 0.02
N THR A 81 -10.06 9.96 0.80
CA THR A 81 -8.96 10.75 0.28
C THR A 81 -7.80 9.84 -0.07
N THR A 82 -7.29 10.00 -1.28
CA THR A 82 -6.07 9.34 -1.76
C THR A 82 -4.97 10.38 -1.91
N GLN A 83 -3.72 9.92 -1.77
CA GLN A 83 -2.56 10.70 -2.16
C GLN A 83 -1.53 9.79 -2.84
N PRO A 84 -0.63 10.36 -3.67
CA PRO A 84 0.50 9.64 -4.22
C PRO A 84 1.36 8.96 -3.14
N ALA A 85 1.82 7.75 -3.44
CA ALA A 85 2.83 7.08 -2.64
C ALA A 85 4.23 7.72 -2.87
N GLY A 86 5.31 7.03 -2.51
CA GLY A 86 6.67 7.56 -2.48
C GLY A 86 7.11 7.91 -1.06
N ILE A 87 7.79 9.05 -0.87
CA ILE A 87 8.14 9.54 0.47
C ILE A 87 6.86 9.75 1.26
N TRP A 88 6.68 9.01 2.35
CA TRP A 88 5.41 8.96 3.09
C TRP A 88 5.43 9.80 4.36
N ARG A 89 6.48 9.60 5.16
CA ARG A 89 6.75 10.29 6.42
C ARG A 89 8.26 10.46 6.57
N LEU A 90 8.67 11.44 7.34
CA LEU A 90 10.06 11.68 7.71
C LEU A 90 10.08 12.29 9.12
N GLY A 91 11.17 12.09 9.85
CA GLY A 91 11.27 12.59 11.22
C GLY A 91 11.37 14.12 11.29
N ALA A 92 12.02 14.76 10.32
CA ALA A 92 12.10 16.21 10.20
C ALA A 92 12.20 16.65 8.74
N GLY A 93 11.81 17.89 8.44
CA GLY A 93 11.86 18.48 7.09
C GLY A 93 10.54 18.35 6.31
N ARG A 94 10.59 18.65 5.00
CA ARG A 94 9.43 18.54 4.10
C ARG A 94 9.56 17.31 3.20
N ARG A 95 8.42 16.67 2.90
CA ARG A 95 8.38 15.49 2.01
C ARG A 95 8.89 15.80 0.60
N ASP A 96 8.55 16.97 0.08
CA ASP A 96 8.94 17.39 -1.29
C ASP A 96 10.46 17.44 -1.45
N ASP A 97 11.17 17.92 -0.42
CA ASP A 97 12.63 18.03 -0.41
C ASP A 97 13.30 16.64 -0.39
N ALA A 98 12.62 15.63 0.18
CA ALA A 98 13.10 14.25 0.25
C ALA A 98 12.75 13.41 -0.99
N ALA A 99 12.02 13.97 -1.97
CA ALA A 99 11.63 13.23 -3.19
C ALA A 99 12.84 12.73 -3.98
N VAL A 100 13.98 13.41 -3.88
CA VAL A 100 15.26 13.01 -4.50
C VAL A 100 15.80 11.68 -4.00
N ILE A 101 15.33 11.15 -2.87
CA ILE A 101 15.74 9.81 -2.38
C ILE A 101 15.30 8.69 -3.34
N ILE A 102 14.23 8.92 -4.12
CA ILE A 102 13.59 7.91 -4.97
C ILE A 102 13.56 8.32 -6.45
N ASP A 103 14.30 9.36 -6.85
CA ASP A 103 14.30 9.87 -8.23
C ASP A 103 15.20 9.04 -9.19
N GLY A 104 16.15 8.28 -8.64
CA GLY A 104 17.07 7.45 -9.40
C GLY A 104 18.30 8.18 -9.94
N ASP A 105 18.50 9.44 -9.58
CA ASP A 105 19.68 10.22 -9.94
C ASP A 105 20.75 10.11 -8.85
N ASP A 106 21.87 9.46 -9.14
CA ASP A 106 22.98 9.32 -8.19
C ASP A 106 23.70 10.67 -7.91
N ALA A 107 23.37 11.75 -8.65
CA ALA A 107 23.89 13.08 -8.43
C ALA A 107 23.04 13.93 -7.47
N THR A 108 21.82 13.49 -7.13
CA THR A 108 20.95 14.17 -6.16
C THR A 108 21.05 13.47 -4.81
N ALA A 109 20.85 14.24 -3.74
CA ALA A 109 20.88 13.71 -2.39
C ALA A 109 19.94 14.51 -1.48
N TRP A 110 19.38 13.81 -0.50
CA TRP A 110 18.65 14.42 0.60
C TRP A 110 19.49 14.34 1.87
N GLU A 111 19.44 15.40 2.66
CA GLU A 111 20.00 15.42 4.02
C GLU A 111 18.88 15.71 5.04
N PRO A 112 18.88 15.03 6.21
CA PRO A 112 18.04 15.41 7.32
C PRO A 112 18.44 16.81 7.82
N ASP A 113 17.54 17.51 8.50
CA ASP A 113 17.87 18.82 9.10
C ASP A 113 18.99 18.68 10.13
N VAL A 114 20.22 19.03 9.70
CA VAL A 114 21.45 18.92 10.48
C VAL A 114 21.48 19.81 11.73
N ARG A 115 20.51 20.71 11.89
CA ARG A 115 20.34 21.53 13.10
C ARG A 115 19.63 20.75 14.20
N SER A 116 18.94 19.66 13.86
CA SER A 116 18.40 18.73 14.83
C SER A 116 19.52 17.86 15.39
N ILE A 117 19.86 18.06 16.66
CA ILE A 117 20.77 17.17 17.39
C ILE A 117 20.09 15.81 17.69
N ASP A 118 18.77 15.74 17.49
CA ASP A 118 17.99 14.54 17.79
C ASP A 118 18.04 13.52 16.64
N ALA A 119 18.85 12.47 16.86
CA ALA A 119 18.97 11.35 15.94
C ALA A 119 17.65 10.57 15.75
N GLU A 120 16.67 10.71 16.65
CA GLU A 120 15.35 10.10 16.50
C GLU A 120 14.53 10.71 15.35
N LEU A 121 14.94 11.87 14.84
CA LEU A 121 14.30 12.52 13.68
C LEU A 121 14.97 12.13 12.34
N HIS A 122 16.06 11.36 12.37
CA HIS A 122 16.83 10.99 11.17
C HIS A 122 16.31 9.71 10.53
N TRP A 123 15.09 9.77 10.00
CA TRP A 123 14.48 8.66 9.27
C TRP A 123 13.54 9.15 8.18
N VAL A 124 13.35 8.28 7.19
CA VAL A 124 12.39 8.44 6.11
C VAL A 124 11.62 7.13 5.94
N GLU A 125 10.30 7.24 5.80
CA GLU A 125 9.42 6.15 5.40
C GLU A 125 9.10 6.28 3.91
N ILE A 126 9.32 5.21 3.16
CA ILE A 126 8.96 5.12 1.73
C ILE A 126 7.78 4.14 1.61
N ASN A 127 6.65 4.64 1.09
CA ASN A 127 5.49 3.84 0.74
C ASN A 127 5.55 3.53 -0.76
N LEU A 128 5.69 2.26 -1.14
CA LEU A 128 5.77 1.87 -2.55
C LEU A 128 4.42 1.84 -3.27
N GLY A 129 3.32 2.09 -2.55
CA GLY A 129 1.95 2.11 -3.06
C GLY A 129 1.38 0.74 -3.44
N ARG A 130 2.20 -0.32 -3.40
CA ARG A 130 1.86 -1.68 -3.81
C ARG A 130 2.72 -2.72 -3.11
N GLY A 131 2.26 -3.97 -3.13
CA GLY A 131 3.11 -5.11 -2.78
C GLY A 131 4.21 -5.30 -3.83
N VAL A 132 5.45 -5.53 -3.37
CA VAL A 132 6.61 -5.76 -4.24
C VAL A 132 7.38 -6.98 -3.77
N ILE A 133 8.06 -7.66 -4.70
CA ILE A 133 9.02 -8.71 -4.39
C ILE A 133 10.41 -8.08 -4.39
N ALA A 134 10.88 -7.69 -3.22
CA ALA A 134 12.20 -7.07 -3.06
C ALA A 134 13.28 -8.15 -2.82
N GLU A 135 14.22 -8.27 -3.75
CA GLU A 135 15.40 -9.14 -3.61
C GLU A 135 16.58 -8.43 -2.91
N ARG A 136 16.59 -7.09 -2.97
CA ARG A 136 17.63 -6.24 -2.39
C ARG A 136 17.06 -4.88 -2.05
N ILE A 137 17.47 -4.34 -0.91
CA ILE A 137 17.32 -2.92 -0.58
C ILE A 137 18.72 -2.31 -0.57
N SER A 138 18.92 -1.25 -1.36
CA SER A 138 20.19 -0.53 -1.44
C SER A 138 20.01 0.87 -0.88
N VAL A 139 20.76 1.18 0.17
CA VAL A 139 20.89 2.54 0.69
C VAL A 139 22.20 3.10 0.15
N ARG A 140 22.12 4.21 -0.58
CA ARG A 140 23.29 4.90 -1.14
C ARG A 140 23.48 6.21 -0.39
N PHE A 141 24.71 6.48 -0.01
CA PHE A 141 25.09 7.74 0.61
C PHE A 141 25.77 8.60 -0.44
N ALA A 142 25.52 9.92 -0.39
CA ALA A 142 26.17 10.88 -1.27
C ALA A 142 27.69 10.78 -1.13
N GLN A 143 28.40 10.87 -2.25
CA GLN A 143 29.87 10.72 -2.28
C GLN A 143 30.57 11.73 -1.38
N ASP A 144 30.08 12.97 -1.36
CA ASP A 144 30.64 14.07 -0.55
C ASP A 144 29.88 14.28 0.78
N GLY A 145 28.93 13.40 1.12
CA GLY A 145 28.13 13.47 2.35
C GLY A 145 28.81 12.80 3.55
N ASP A 146 28.31 13.10 4.76
CA ASP A 146 28.67 12.33 5.97
C ASP A 146 27.65 11.19 6.18
N PRO A 147 27.99 9.92 5.87
CA PRO A 147 27.04 8.83 5.98
C PRO A 147 26.71 8.53 7.44
N PHE A 148 25.48 8.07 7.70
CA PHE A 148 25.11 7.58 9.03
C PHE A 148 26.09 6.51 9.49
N LEU A 149 26.67 6.71 10.68
CA LEU A 149 27.60 5.75 11.28
C LEU A 149 26.98 4.38 11.48
N MET A 150 25.71 4.37 11.85
CA MET A 150 24.90 3.18 12.10
C MET A 150 23.48 3.49 11.64
N PHE A 151 22.81 2.51 11.04
CA PHE A 151 21.43 2.68 10.62
C PHE A 151 20.72 1.32 10.56
N ARG A 152 19.39 1.37 10.54
CA ARG A 152 18.53 0.20 10.36
C ARG A 152 17.66 0.42 9.13
N VAL A 153 17.42 -0.67 8.42
CA VAL A 153 16.42 -0.74 7.37
C VAL A 153 15.27 -1.58 7.89
N LEU A 154 14.08 -0.99 7.89
CA LEU A 154 12.85 -1.65 8.27
C LEU A 154 11.97 -1.81 7.03
N ALA A 155 11.15 -2.86 7.02
CA ALA A 155 10.14 -3.09 6.00
C ALA A 155 8.78 -3.37 6.66
N SER A 156 7.71 -3.16 5.91
CA SER A 156 6.35 -3.53 6.29
C SER A 156 5.72 -4.35 5.17
N ASN A 157 4.92 -5.33 5.54
CA ASN A 157 4.05 -6.09 4.64
C ASN A 157 2.66 -5.45 4.51
N GLY A 158 2.47 -4.23 5.04
CA GLY A 158 1.18 -3.53 5.07
C GLY A 158 0.29 -3.91 6.25
N GLU A 159 0.74 -4.78 7.16
CA GLU A 159 -0.02 -5.11 8.35
C GLU A 159 -0.03 -3.92 9.33
N GLU A 160 -1.20 -3.50 9.75
CA GLU A 160 -1.39 -2.41 10.71
C GLU A 160 -1.54 -2.95 12.13
N SER A 161 -1.16 -2.17 13.13
CA SER A 161 -1.39 -2.50 14.54
C SER A 161 -2.89 -2.48 14.86
N PHE A 162 -3.31 -3.39 15.74
CA PHE A 162 -4.68 -3.39 16.27
C PHE A 162 -4.86 -2.17 17.19
N GLY A 163 -5.77 -1.25 16.85
CA GLY A 163 -6.04 -0.04 17.64
C GLY A 163 -6.61 1.12 16.81
N SER A 164 -6.86 2.27 17.46
CA SER A 164 -7.40 3.46 16.80
C SER A 164 -6.41 4.14 15.85
N LEU A 165 -5.10 4.00 16.10
CA LEU A 165 -4.04 4.67 15.34
C LEU A 165 -3.57 3.89 14.09
N ARG A 166 -3.87 2.58 13.98
CA ARG A 166 -3.53 1.69 12.85
C ARG A 166 -2.13 1.97 12.25
N GLU A 167 -1.13 2.02 13.11
CA GLU A 167 0.25 2.25 12.65
C GLU A 167 0.76 1.03 11.91
N ARG A 168 1.42 1.25 10.77
CA ARG A 168 2.08 0.17 10.04
C ARG A 168 3.09 -0.51 10.96
N ARG A 169 3.02 -1.85 11.00
CA ARG A 169 4.03 -2.64 11.68
C ARG A 169 5.24 -2.77 10.78
N PHE A 170 6.37 -2.40 11.34
CA PHE A 170 7.67 -2.50 10.70
C PHE A 170 8.50 -3.59 11.37
N PHE A 171 9.21 -4.37 10.57
CA PHE A 171 10.18 -5.36 11.01
C PHE A 171 11.53 -5.08 10.37
N ARG A 172 12.61 -5.43 11.08
CA ARG A 172 13.98 -5.16 10.62
C ARG A 172 14.38 -6.12 9.51
N VAL A 173 14.87 -5.57 8.41
CA VAL A 173 15.40 -6.32 7.25
C VAL A 173 16.89 -6.06 6.99
N GLY A 174 17.46 -5.01 7.61
CA GLY A 174 18.88 -4.71 7.54
C GLY A 174 19.35 -3.84 8.71
N GLN A 175 20.63 -3.94 9.04
CA GLN A 175 21.27 -3.09 10.05
C GLN A 175 22.77 -2.98 9.81
N VAL A 176 23.28 -1.76 9.92
CA VAL A 176 24.70 -1.47 10.08
C VAL A 176 24.92 -1.05 11.52
N ALA A 177 25.56 -1.92 12.31
CA ALA A 177 25.76 -1.76 13.76
C ALA A 177 27.21 -1.38 14.14
N VAL A 178 28.08 -1.34 13.14
CA VAL A 178 29.48 -0.90 13.26
C VAL A 178 29.64 0.37 12.46
N ARG A 179 30.67 1.17 12.76
CA ARG A 179 30.94 2.44 12.10
C ARG A 179 30.97 2.24 10.57
N ASN A 180 30.03 2.86 9.87
CA ASN A 180 29.90 2.82 8.40
C ASN A 180 30.95 3.71 7.67
N LYS A 181 31.97 4.19 8.39
CA LYS A 181 33.12 4.92 7.86
C LYS A 181 34.36 4.62 8.70
N THR A 182 35.53 4.62 8.06
CA THR A 182 36.82 4.31 8.70
C THR A 182 37.47 5.49 9.42
N ARG A 183 36.96 6.72 9.25
CA ARG A 183 37.37 7.93 9.98
C ARG A 183 36.16 8.77 10.33
#